data_AF-A0A5A9ZE89-F1
#
_entry.id   AF-A0A5A9ZE89-F1
#
_cell.length_a   1.000
_cell.length_b   1.000
_cell.length_c   1.000
_cell.angle_alpha   90.00
_cell.angle_beta   90.00
_cell.angle_gamma   90.00
#
_symmetry.space_group_name_H-M   'P 1'
#
loop_
_entity.id
_entity.type
_entity.pdbx_description
1 polymer ?
#
loop_
_entity_poly.entity_id
_entity_poly.type
_entity_poly.pdbx_seq_one_letter_code
_entity_poly.pdbx_strand_id
1 'polypeptide(L)'
;MKLLPVLPLALAALFALPQANAADIKQNNINTCVNGAVKYKVADKNTATKLCKCTIGVRSNMTIGQMWEIESYAQDKKDPSTLPYVKKMQNDLQQCTVGLDLKQPQKPA
;
A
#
# COMPACT_ATOMS: atom_id res chain seq x y z
N MET A 1 -2.55 -22.68 -50.14
CA MET A 1 -1.78 -22.59 -48.88
C MET A 1 -0.63 -21.60 -49.06
N LYS A 2 -0.80 -20.33 -48.66
CA LYS A 2 0.26 -19.30 -48.64
C LYS A 2 -0.05 -18.28 -47.53
N LEU A 3 0.08 -18.69 -46.27
CA LEU A 3 -0.07 -17.82 -45.09
C LEU A 3 1.20 -17.77 -44.22
N LEU A 4 2.27 -18.46 -44.64
CA LEU A 4 3.51 -18.62 -43.88
C LEU A 4 4.50 -17.42 -43.85
N PRO A 5 4.52 -16.44 -44.78
CA PRO A 5 5.61 -15.46 -44.80
C PRO A 5 5.41 -14.26 -43.85
N VAL A 6 4.26 -14.11 -43.20
CA VAL A 6 3.91 -12.91 -42.41
C VAL A 6 4.22 -13.04 -40.91
N LEU A 7 4.53 -14.25 -40.43
CA LEU A 7 4.84 -14.52 -39.03
C LEU A 7 6.07 -13.74 -38.48
N PRO A 8 7.16 -13.51 -39.24
CA PRO A 8 8.34 -12.81 -38.71
C PRO A 8 8.08 -11.32 -38.44
N LEU A 9 7.25 -10.68 -39.27
CA LEU A 9 6.88 -9.26 -39.13
C LEU A 9 5.98 -9.02 -37.91
N ALA A 10 5.13 -9.98 -37.57
CA ALA A 10 4.27 -9.90 -36.38
C ALA A 10 5.07 -10.04 -35.07
N LEU A 11 6.12 -10.87 -35.03
CA LEU A 11 6.99 -10.98 -33.85
C LEU A 11 7.86 -9.74 -33.63
N ALA A 12 8.31 -9.08 -34.70
CA ALA A 12 9.11 -7.86 -34.59
C ALA A 12 8.34 -6.69 -33.94
N ALA A 13 7.02 -6.63 -34.12
CA ALA A 13 6.17 -5.60 -33.51
C ALA A 13 6.02 -5.73 -31.98
N LEU A 14 6.29 -6.90 -31.39
CA LEU A 14 6.20 -7.12 -29.94
C LEU A 14 7.32 -6.39 -29.16
N PHE A 15 8.46 -6.11 -29.79
CA PHE A 15 9.57 -5.37 -29.18
C PHE A 15 9.40 -3.85 -29.25
N ALA A 16 8.43 -3.36 -30.04
CA ALA A 16 8.09 -1.94 -30.16
C ALA A 16 6.96 -1.53 -29.20
N LEU A 17 6.41 -2.46 -28.41
CA LEU A 17 5.45 -2.12 -27.36
C LEU A 17 6.19 -1.30 -26.29
N PRO A 18 5.70 -0.10 -25.94
CA PRO A 18 6.31 0.68 -24.87
C PRO A 18 6.36 -0.17 -23.62
N GLN A 19 7.55 -0.34 -23.04
CA GLN A 19 7.69 -1.02 -21.77
C GLN A 19 6.89 -0.24 -20.74
N ALA A 20 5.80 -0.83 -20.26
CA ALA A 20 5.01 -0.24 -19.20
C ALA A 20 5.91 -0.11 -17.96
N ASN A 21 6.21 1.13 -17.57
CA ASN A 21 6.94 1.38 -16.33
C ASN A 21 6.17 0.71 -15.18
N ALA A 22 6.87 -0.05 -14.35
CA ALA A 22 6.25 -0.70 -13.20
C ALA A 22 5.63 0.36 -12.29
N ALA A 23 4.39 0.14 -11.85
CA ALA A 23 3.71 1.04 -10.94
C ALA A 23 4.36 0.98 -9.54
N ASP A 24 4.70 2.14 -8.96
CA ASP A 24 5.11 2.23 -7.57
C ASP A 24 3.89 2.16 -6.65
N ILE A 25 3.46 0.94 -6.34
CA ILE A 25 2.31 0.69 -5.48
C ILE A 25 2.52 1.28 -4.08
N LYS A 26 3.75 1.29 -3.55
CA LYS A 26 4.04 1.85 -2.23
C LYS A 26 3.80 3.36 -2.23
N GLN A 27 4.33 4.07 -3.21
CA GLN A 27 4.13 5.51 -3.34
C GLN A 27 2.67 5.86 -3.63
N ASN A 28 1.96 5.05 -4.43
CA ASN A 28 0.53 5.22 -4.67
C ASN A 28 -0.28 5.11 -3.37
N ASN A 29 0.01 4.12 -2.52
CA ASN A 29 -0.64 3.99 -1.22
C ASN A 29 -0.34 5.16 -0.28
N ILE A 30 0.90 5.68 -0.29
CA ILE A 30 1.27 6.89 0.47
C ILE A 30 0.43 8.07 -0.02
N ASN A 31 0.34 8.28 -1.33
CA ASN A 31 -0.42 9.39 -1.93
C ASN A 31 -1.91 9.31 -1.58
N THR A 32 -2.50 8.11 -1.69
CA THR A 32 -3.90 7.87 -1.31
C THR A 32 -4.15 8.18 0.16
N CYS A 33 -3.25 7.73 1.05
CA CYS A 33 -3.33 8.04 2.48
C CYS A 33 -3.25 9.55 2.74
N VAL A 34 -2.30 10.27 2.11
CA VAL A 34 -2.14 11.72 2.28
C VAL A 34 -3.39 12.46 1.81
N ASN A 35 -3.91 12.10 0.63
CA ASN A 35 -5.11 12.70 0.08
C ASN A 35 -6.31 12.49 1.00
N GLY A 36 -6.47 11.29 1.56
CA GLY A 36 -7.49 11.00 2.58
C GLY A 36 -7.31 11.86 3.82
N ALA A 37 -6.14 11.84 4.45
CA ALA A 37 -5.87 12.58 5.68
C ALA A 37 -6.12 14.09 5.52
N VAL A 38 -5.75 14.67 4.38
CA VAL A 38 -6.03 16.09 4.08
C VAL A 38 -7.51 16.31 3.80
N LYS A 39 -8.15 15.47 2.98
CA LYS A 39 -9.58 15.58 2.61
C LYS A 39 -10.48 15.55 3.84
N TYR A 40 -10.18 14.67 4.80
CA TYR A 40 -10.91 14.56 6.07
C TYR A 40 -10.36 15.47 7.16
N LYS A 41 -9.47 16.42 6.83
CA LYS A 41 -8.90 17.41 7.76
C LYS A 41 -8.25 16.80 9.02
N VAL A 42 -7.76 15.56 8.90
CA VAL A 42 -7.03 14.85 9.96
C VAL A 42 -5.70 15.54 10.22
N ALA A 43 -5.04 16.02 9.17
CA ALA A 43 -3.74 16.68 9.24
C ALA A 43 -3.53 17.60 8.03
N ASP A 44 -2.64 18.59 8.16
CA ASP A 44 -2.12 19.30 6.99
C ASP A 44 -1.29 18.35 6.10
N LYS A 45 -0.95 18.79 4.88
CA LYS A 45 -0.22 17.95 3.90
C LYS A 45 1.14 17.46 4.42
N ASN A 46 1.86 18.26 5.19
CA ASN A 46 3.19 17.90 5.69
C ASN A 46 3.08 16.85 6.79
N THR A 47 2.19 17.06 7.76
CA THR A 47 1.89 16.14 8.85
C THR A 47 1.30 14.83 8.31
N ALA A 48 0.37 14.91 7.35
CA ALA A 48 -0.17 13.75 6.64
C ALA A 48 0.92 12.96 5.90
N THR A 49 1.86 13.64 5.24
CA THR A 49 2.96 12.96 4.53
C THR A 49 3.86 12.18 5.50
N LYS A 50 4.19 12.75 6.67
CA LYS A 50 4.97 12.05 7.71
C LYS A 50 4.22 10.82 8.21
N LEU A 51 2.95 10.99 8.58
CA LEU A 51 2.08 9.91 9.04
C LEU A 51 2.02 8.77 8.01
N CYS A 52 1.66 9.09 6.77
CA CYS A 52 1.42 8.11 5.72
C CYS A 52 2.69 7.39 5.25
N LYS A 53 3.84 8.09 5.19
CA LYS A 53 5.13 7.44 4.92
C LYS A 53 5.47 6.40 6.00
N CYS A 54 5.25 6.74 7.27
CA CYS A 54 5.52 5.83 8.37
C CYS A 54 4.55 4.64 8.35
N THR A 55 3.23 4.86 8.29
CA THR A 55 2.24 3.78 8.38
C THR A 55 2.31 2.82 7.20
N ILE A 56 2.46 3.33 5.96
CA ILE A 56 2.66 2.49 4.78
C ILE A 56 4.03 1.80 4.83
N GLY A 57 5.06 2.46 5.36
CA GLY A 57 6.36 1.85 5.62
C GLY A 57 6.26 0.61 6.51
N VAL A 58 5.62 0.74 7.67
CA VAL A 58 5.39 -0.36 8.61
C VAL A 58 4.60 -1.50 7.95
N ARG A 59 3.49 -1.19 7.27
CA ARG A 59 2.67 -2.20 6.56
C ARG A 59 3.44 -2.90 5.44
N SER A 60 4.29 -2.17 4.71
CA SER A 60 5.07 -2.73 3.60
C SER A 60 6.16 -3.71 4.02
N ASN A 61 6.52 -3.75 5.30
CA ASN A 61 7.50 -4.69 5.84
C ASN A 61 6.88 -6.04 6.26
N MET A 62 5.56 -6.19 6.16
CA MET A 62 4.89 -7.46 6.45
C MET A 62 5.24 -8.48 5.37
N THR A 63 5.63 -9.67 5.79
CA THR A 63 5.82 -10.80 4.85
C THR A 63 4.47 -11.37 4.42
N ILE A 64 4.43 -12.01 3.26
CA ILE A 64 3.22 -12.69 2.78
C ILE A 64 2.78 -13.79 3.77
N GLY A 65 3.71 -14.51 4.38
CA GLY A 65 3.39 -15.53 5.40
C GLY A 65 2.69 -14.94 6.64
N GLN A 66 3.15 -13.78 7.12
CA GLN A 66 2.50 -13.07 8.22
C GLN A 66 1.09 -12.59 7.83
N MET A 67 0.88 -12.14 6.59
CA MET A 67 -0.44 -11.76 6.10
C MET A 67 -1.41 -12.96 6.13
N TRP A 68 -1.00 -14.11 5.60
CA TRP A 68 -1.82 -15.32 5.58
C TRP A 68 -2.16 -15.83 6.98
N GLU A 69 -1.24 -15.73 7.93
CA GLU A 69 -1.50 -16.15 9.30
C GLU A 69 -2.51 -15.20 9.99
N ILE A 70 -2.42 -13.88 9.78
CA ILE A 70 -3.47 -12.93 10.22
C ILE A 70 -4.82 -13.31 9.62
N GLU A 71 -4.88 -13.56 8.30
CA GLU A 71 -6.10 -13.94 7.60
C GLU A 71 -6.66 -15.26 8.15
N SER A 72 -5.80 -16.23 8.44
CA SER A 72 -6.20 -17.52 9.02
C SER A 72 -6.80 -17.36 10.43
N TYR A 73 -6.18 -16.53 11.28
CA TYR A 73 -6.74 -16.19 12.60
C TYR A 73 -8.12 -15.55 12.47
N ALA A 74 -8.28 -14.60 11.54
CA ALA A 74 -9.55 -13.93 11.31
C ALA A 74 -10.65 -14.91 10.85
N GLN A 75 -10.32 -15.86 9.95
CA GLN A 75 -11.24 -16.92 9.51
C GLN A 75 -11.68 -17.82 10.67
N ASP A 76 -10.75 -18.16 11.56
CA ASP A 76 -11.01 -18.91 12.79
C ASP A 76 -11.71 -18.09 13.89
N LYS A 77 -12.04 -16.82 13.62
CA LYS A 77 -12.60 -15.87 14.60
C LYS A 77 -11.70 -15.68 15.84
N LYS A 78 -10.40 -15.90 15.68
CA LYS A 78 -9.38 -15.63 16.71
C LYS A 78 -8.86 -14.21 16.55
N ASP A 79 -8.45 -13.61 17.66
CA ASP A 79 -7.85 -12.28 17.64
C ASP A 79 -6.38 -12.35 17.17
N PRO A 80 -6.03 -11.80 15.99
CA PRO A 80 -4.65 -11.79 15.51
C PRO A 80 -3.75 -10.86 16.34
N SER A 81 -4.29 -9.98 17.19
CA SER A 81 -3.50 -9.11 18.07
C SER A 81 -2.62 -9.89 19.06
N THR A 82 -2.96 -11.17 19.29
CA THR A 82 -2.19 -12.10 20.12
C THR A 82 -0.88 -12.55 19.47
N LEU A 83 -0.72 -12.39 18.16
CA LEU A 83 0.48 -12.77 17.42
C LEU A 83 1.62 -11.78 17.71
N PRO A 84 2.86 -12.25 18.02
CA PRO A 84 3.96 -11.37 18.41
C PRO A 84 4.29 -10.27 17.39
N TYR A 85 4.27 -10.60 16.09
CA TYR A 85 4.55 -9.62 15.03
C TYR A 85 3.41 -8.63 14.83
N VAL A 86 2.15 -9.02 15.08
CA VAL A 86 1.01 -8.10 15.03
C VAL A 86 1.11 -7.11 16.18
N LYS A 87 1.43 -7.58 17.39
CA LYS A 87 1.69 -6.71 18.54
C LYS A 87 2.83 -5.73 18.26
N LYS A 88 3.93 -6.20 17.67
CA LYS A 88 5.02 -5.32 17.24
C LYS A 88 4.55 -4.31 16.19
N MET A 89 3.83 -4.75 15.15
CA MET A 89 3.30 -3.88 14.11
C MET A 89 2.38 -2.80 14.68
N GLN A 90 1.51 -3.15 15.62
CA GLN A 90 0.63 -2.20 16.32
C GLN A 90 1.46 -1.14 17.07
N ASN A 91 2.50 -1.56 17.79
CA ASN A 91 3.41 -0.63 18.46
C ASN A 91 4.13 0.29 17.45
N ASP A 92 4.66 -0.27 16.36
CA ASP A 92 5.33 0.51 15.31
C ASP A 92 4.37 1.54 14.68
N LEU A 93 3.11 1.15 14.45
CA LEU A 93 2.06 2.05 13.94
C LEU A 93 1.70 3.16 14.94
N GLN A 94 1.70 2.88 16.25
CA GLN A 94 1.50 3.91 17.27
C GLN A 94 2.65 4.92 17.27
N GLN A 95 3.89 4.48 17.06
CA GLN A 95 5.02 5.40 16.96
C GLN A 95 4.90 6.35 15.77
N CYS A 96 4.18 5.97 14.71
CA CYS A 96 3.93 6.85 13.57
C CYS A 96 3.09 8.09 13.89
N THR A 97 2.42 8.15 15.03
CA THR A 97 1.58 9.31 15.43
C THR A 97 2.27 10.23 16.43
N VAL A 98 3.36 9.79 17.06
CA VAL A 98 4.07 10.54 18.10
C VAL A 98 4.58 11.87 17.54
N GLY A 99 4.24 12.96 18.21
CA GLY A 99 4.66 14.31 17.83
C GLY A 99 3.95 14.89 16.59
N LEU A 100 2.90 14.25 16.10
CA LEU A 100 2.06 14.77 15.01
C LEU A 100 0.80 15.44 15.56
N ASP A 101 0.45 16.62 15.02
CA ASP A 101 -0.83 17.28 15.28
C ASP A 101 -1.93 16.61 14.45
N LEU A 102 -2.55 15.58 15.02
CA LEU A 102 -3.62 14.81 14.39
C LEU A 102 -4.97 15.21 14.97
N LYS A 103 -5.93 15.45 14.07
CA LYS A 103 -7.30 15.84 14.38
C LYS A 103 -8.25 14.68 14.11
N GLN A 104 -9.39 14.69 14.78
CA GLN A 104 -10.46 13.77 14.44
C GLN A 104 -10.93 14.02 12.99
N PRO A 105 -11.21 12.95 12.21
CA PRO A 105 -11.70 13.08 10.85
C PRO A 105 -12.99 13.92 10.80
N GLN A 106 -13.04 14.88 9.90
CA GLN A 106 -14.21 15.71 9.63
C GLN A 106 -14.88 15.25 8.34
N LYS A 107 -16.21 15.33 8.28
CA LYS A 107 -16.96 15.08 7.04
C LYS A 107 -16.39 16.00 5.93
N PRO A 108 -16.11 15.48 4.73
CA PRO A 108 -15.69 16.31 3.60
C PRO A 108 -16.75 17.38 3.34
N ALA A 109 -16.30 18.59 3.01
CA ALA A 109 -17.17 19.67 2.55
C ALA A 109 -17.87 19.30 1.23
#